data_AF-A0A8S3JA01-F1
#
_entry.id   AF-A0A8S3JA01-F1
#
_cell.length_a   1.000
_cell.length_b   1.000
_cell.length_c   1.000
_cell.angle_alpha   90.00
_cell.angle_beta   90.00
_cell.angle_gamma   90.00
#
_symmetry.space_group_name_H-M   'P 1'
#
loop_
_entity.id
_entity.type
_entity.pdbx_description
1 polymer ?
#
loop_
_entity_poly.entity_id
_entity_poly.type
_entity_poly.pdbx_seq_one_letter_code
_entity_poly.pdbx_strand_id
1 'polypeptide(L)'
;MFNSNKKSSICFSAIQHENQSSTTIDMLKDCSPCNNKLIKFSDKHAKFLIDNLNLLRKQKELCDVILMIGQSQIPAHRAVLSACSPYFKAMFTGELAESRKTEIIIHDIDEFAMELLIEFCYTSRIIVDEKNVQMLLPAACILQVINKIYFIEDTT
;
A
#
# COMPACT_ATOMS: atom_id res chain seq x y z
N MET A 1 -14.60 52.79 -12.16
CA MET A 1 -13.48 52.52 -13.09
C MET A 1 -12.25 52.23 -12.23
N PHE A 2 -11.63 51.04 -12.35
CA PHE A 2 -10.35 50.80 -13.06
C PHE A 2 -9.20 51.70 -12.57
N ASN A 3 -8.00 51.23 -12.20
CA ASN A 3 -7.42 49.88 -12.07
C ASN A 3 -6.16 49.97 -11.14
N SER A 4 -5.34 48.98 -10.77
CA SER A 4 -5.15 47.59 -11.22
C SER A 4 -4.51 46.70 -10.11
N ASN A 5 -4.21 45.43 -10.42
CA ASN A 5 -3.51 44.45 -9.58
C ASN A 5 -1.97 44.52 -9.73
N LYS A 6 -1.20 44.17 -8.67
CA LYS A 6 -0.45 42.88 -8.61
C LYS A 6 0.40 42.65 -7.33
N LYS A 7 0.16 41.46 -6.74
CA LYS A 7 1.05 40.49 -6.06
C LYS A 7 2.38 40.96 -5.44
N SER A 8 2.55 40.60 -4.16
CA SER A 8 3.76 40.70 -3.33
C SER A 8 4.90 39.77 -3.76
N SER A 9 6.14 40.26 -3.64
CA SER A 9 7.37 39.45 -3.65
C SER A 9 8.05 39.50 -2.28
N ILE A 10 8.40 38.34 -1.71
CA ILE A 10 9.37 38.20 -0.62
C ILE A 10 10.18 36.93 -0.90
N CYS A 11 11.51 36.97 -0.70
CA CYS A 11 12.42 35.87 -0.98
C CYS A 11 13.19 35.44 0.28
N PHE A 12 13.59 34.15 0.29
CA PHE A 12 14.75 33.57 0.98
C PHE A 12 15.07 33.93 2.45
N SER A 13 15.08 32.88 3.28
CA SER A 13 16.27 32.52 4.08
C SER A 13 16.29 31.02 4.34
N ALA A 14 17.46 30.38 4.28
CA ALA A 14 17.62 28.94 4.47
C ALA A 14 18.13 28.60 5.87
N ILE A 15 17.93 27.35 6.29
CA ILE A 15 18.90 26.61 7.10
C ILE A 15 19.15 25.27 6.39
N GLN A 16 20.41 24.99 6.10
CA GLN A 16 20.88 23.69 5.59
C GLN A 16 21.45 22.88 6.75
N HIS A 17 21.43 21.55 6.62
CA HIS A 17 22.62 20.75 6.92
C HIS A 17 22.80 19.75 5.78
N GLU A 18 24.04 19.55 5.36
CA GLU A 18 24.37 18.96 4.07
C GLU A 18 24.61 17.44 4.15
N ASN A 19 24.36 16.75 3.04
CA ASN A 19 25.45 16.00 2.39
C ASN A 19 25.15 15.74 0.91
N GLN A 20 26.19 15.44 0.14
CA GLN A 20 26.29 15.80 -1.27
C GLN A 20 25.91 14.68 -2.26
N SER A 21 25.31 15.05 -3.40
CA SER A 21 25.90 14.75 -4.73
C SER A 21 25.18 15.49 -5.87
N SER A 22 25.98 16.22 -6.65
CA SER A 22 25.82 16.63 -8.06
C SER A 22 24.41 16.74 -8.68
N THR A 23 23.86 17.96 -8.71
CA THR A 23 22.92 18.38 -9.78
C THR A 23 23.16 19.86 -10.15
N THR A 24 23.06 20.20 -11.44
CA THR A 24 22.24 21.32 -12.00
C THR A 24 22.66 21.76 -13.39
N ILE A 25 23.93 21.54 -13.79
CA ILE A 25 24.49 22.02 -15.07
C ILE A 25 25.06 20.81 -15.84
N ASP A 26 25.06 20.92 -17.18
CA ASP A 26 25.27 19.87 -18.18
C ASP A 26 24.13 18.82 -18.24
N MET A 27 23.39 18.63 -19.34
CA MET A 27 23.51 19.20 -20.69
C MET A 27 22.18 19.78 -21.19
N LEU A 28 22.18 21.07 -21.53
CA LEU A 28 21.18 21.68 -22.43
C LEU A 28 21.88 22.05 -23.74
N LYS A 29 21.69 21.22 -24.78
CA LYS A 29 21.98 21.59 -26.16
C LYS A 29 20.84 21.17 -27.08
N ASP A 30 20.23 22.20 -27.67
CA ASP A 30 19.65 22.22 -29.02
C ASP A 30 18.56 21.19 -29.37
N CYS A 31 17.30 21.55 -29.08
CA CYS A 31 16.17 21.21 -29.95
C CYS A 31 15.02 22.23 -29.86
N SER A 32 14.28 22.34 -30.96
CA SER A 32 13.14 23.24 -31.21
C SER A 32 11.94 22.96 -30.27
N PRO A 33 10.95 23.87 -30.15
CA PRO A 33 9.87 23.74 -29.15
C PRO A 33 8.85 22.62 -29.49
N CYS A 34 9.11 21.39 -29.04
CA CYS A 34 8.26 20.22 -29.21
C CYS A 34 7.72 19.64 -27.88
N ASN A 35 6.85 20.39 -27.19
CA ASN A 35 5.97 19.87 -26.11
C ASN A 35 6.71 19.19 -24.93
N ASN A 36 7.83 19.78 -24.48
CA ASN A 36 8.70 19.25 -23.41
C ASN A 36 8.00 19.16 -22.04
N LYS A 37 7.37 18.01 -21.75
CA LYS A 37 6.86 17.65 -20.42
C LYS A 37 7.91 16.85 -19.65
N LEU A 38 8.44 17.41 -18.56
CA LEU A 38 9.32 16.70 -17.64
C LEU A 38 8.48 15.77 -16.73
N ILE A 39 8.59 14.47 -16.95
CA ILE A 39 7.99 13.45 -16.07
C ILE A 39 8.99 13.10 -14.96
N LYS A 40 8.52 13.04 -13.71
CA LYS A 40 9.30 12.58 -12.55
C LYS A 40 8.52 11.49 -11.82
N PHE A 41 9.21 10.40 -11.51
CA PHE A 41 8.70 9.32 -10.66
C PHE A 41 9.27 9.46 -9.23
N SER A 42 8.68 8.75 -8.27
CA SER A 42 9.14 8.76 -6.88
C SER A 42 9.02 7.38 -6.26
N ASP A 43 10.13 6.65 -6.23
CA ASP A 43 10.20 5.25 -5.81
C ASP A 43 9.86 5.07 -4.32
N LYS A 44 9.99 6.15 -3.54
CA LYS A 44 9.61 6.23 -2.12
C LYS A 44 8.11 6.42 -1.91
N HIS A 45 7.36 6.91 -2.89
CA HIS A 45 5.95 7.27 -2.70
C HIS A 45 5.06 6.06 -2.39
N ALA A 46 5.23 4.94 -3.12
CA ALA A 46 4.46 3.72 -2.87
C ALA A 46 4.74 3.13 -1.48
N LYS A 47 6.01 3.15 -1.03
CA LYS A 47 6.37 2.72 0.33
C LYS A 47 5.77 3.64 1.40
N PHE A 48 5.91 4.95 1.24
CA PHE A 48 5.31 5.92 2.17
C PHE A 48 3.80 5.74 2.27
N LEU A 49 3.11 5.49 1.15
CA LEU A 49 1.67 5.24 1.13
C LEU A 49 1.28 3.98 1.92
N ILE A 50 1.93 2.84 1.69
CA ILE A 50 1.58 1.59 2.40
C ILE A 50 1.95 1.65 3.90
N ASP A 51 3.06 2.30 4.26
CA ASP A 51 3.44 2.51 5.66
C ASP A 51 2.37 3.35 6.41
N ASN A 52 1.81 4.39 5.78
CA ASN A 52 0.73 5.20 6.36
C ASN A 52 -0.61 4.45 6.41
N LEU A 53 -0.94 3.64 5.39
CA LEU A 53 -2.14 2.78 5.42
C LEU A 53 -2.09 1.74 6.56
N ASN A 54 -0.89 1.26 6.92
CA ASN A 54 -0.70 0.38 8.06
C ASN A 54 -0.86 1.12 9.39
N LEU A 55 -0.38 2.36 9.48
CA LEU A 55 -0.56 3.22 10.65
C LEU A 55 -2.05 3.50 10.92
N LEU A 56 -2.80 3.92 9.89
CA LEU A 56 -4.26 4.11 9.97
C LEU A 56 -4.97 2.84 10.47
N ARG A 57 -4.65 1.67 9.89
CA ARG A 57 -5.22 0.38 10.34
C ARG A 57 -4.93 0.10 11.81
N LYS A 58 -3.71 0.34 12.27
CA LYS A 58 -3.28 0.10 13.66
C LYS A 58 -3.92 1.08 14.65
N GLN A 59 -4.29 2.27 14.20
CA GLN A 59 -5.12 3.24 14.94
C GLN A 59 -6.63 2.97 14.82
N LYS A 60 -7.04 2.01 13.97
CA LYS A 60 -8.43 1.72 13.57
C LYS A 60 -9.14 2.88 12.85
N GLU A 61 -8.38 3.81 12.31
CA GLU A 61 -8.88 4.94 11.51
C GLU A 61 -9.23 4.45 10.10
N LEU A 62 -10.36 4.93 9.55
CA LEU A 62 -10.88 4.63 8.20
C LEU A 62 -11.12 3.14 7.85
N CYS A 63 -10.96 2.22 8.80
CA CYS A 63 -11.30 0.80 8.63
C CYS A 63 -12.82 0.62 8.41
N ASP A 64 -13.19 0.12 7.24
CA ASP A 64 -14.58 -0.14 6.81
C ASP A 64 -14.96 -1.63 6.87
N VAL A 65 -14.07 -2.50 7.37
CA VAL A 65 -14.37 -3.91 7.69
C VAL A 65 -13.60 -4.39 8.92
N ILE A 66 -14.19 -5.33 9.66
CA ILE A 66 -13.55 -6.15 10.69
C ILE A 66 -13.66 -7.61 10.23
N LEU A 67 -12.52 -8.29 10.11
CA LEU A 67 -12.48 -9.74 9.87
C LEU A 67 -12.51 -10.46 11.22
N MET A 68 -13.39 -11.45 11.36
CA MET A 68 -13.55 -12.26 12.55
C MET A 68 -13.02 -13.67 12.25
N ILE A 69 -11.93 -14.08 12.90
CA ILE A 69 -11.29 -15.38 12.70
C ILE A 69 -11.00 -15.98 14.07
N GLY A 70 -11.54 -17.18 14.33
CA GLY A 70 -11.45 -17.82 15.65
C GLY A 70 -12.00 -16.91 16.75
N GLN A 71 -11.12 -16.35 17.59
CA GLN A 71 -11.48 -15.35 18.61
C GLN A 71 -10.99 -13.93 18.28
N SER A 72 -10.13 -13.77 17.28
CA SER A 72 -9.52 -12.49 16.92
C SER A 72 -10.39 -11.62 16.01
N GLN A 73 -10.21 -10.30 16.18
CA GLN A 73 -10.91 -9.25 15.43
C GLN A 73 -9.87 -8.38 14.71
N ILE A 74 -9.79 -8.49 13.39
CA ILE A 74 -8.80 -7.78 12.57
C ILE A 74 -9.49 -6.62 11.82
N PRO A 75 -9.46 -5.38 12.33
CA PRO A 75 -9.95 -4.21 11.59
C PRO A 75 -9.05 -3.95 10.38
N ALA A 76 -9.65 -3.62 9.23
CA ALA A 76 -8.96 -3.36 7.99
C ALA A 76 -9.75 -2.44 7.04
N HIS A 77 -9.07 -1.97 5.99
CA HIS A 77 -9.66 -1.27 4.85
C HIS A 77 -9.95 -2.26 3.71
N ARG A 78 -11.19 -2.29 3.23
CA ARG A 78 -11.67 -3.15 2.13
C ARG A 78 -10.92 -2.86 0.83
N ALA A 79 -10.56 -1.59 0.60
CA ALA A 79 -9.80 -1.15 -0.57
C ALA A 79 -8.39 -1.78 -0.64
N VAL A 80 -7.65 -1.79 0.47
CA VAL A 80 -6.29 -2.39 0.53
C VAL A 80 -6.38 -3.90 0.34
N LEU A 81 -7.28 -4.56 1.07
CA LEU A 81 -7.48 -6.00 0.94
C LEU A 81 -7.90 -6.41 -0.48
N SER A 82 -8.78 -5.64 -1.14
CA SER A 82 -9.20 -5.88 -2.54
C SER A 82 -8.08 -5.66 -3.57
N ALA A 83 -7.13 -4.75 -3.29
CA ALA A 83 -5.96 -4.55 -4.15
C ALA A 83 -4.90 -5.66 -3.95
N CYS A 84 -4.80 -6.18 -2.73
CA CYS A 84 -3.89 -7.28 -2.40
C CYS A 84 -4.44 -8.65 -2.82
N SER A 85 -5.74 -8.90 -2.69
CA SER A 85 -6.38 -10.22 -2.84
C SER A 85 -7.61 -10.15 -3.77
N PRO A 86 -7.65 -10.96 -4.85
CA PRO A 86 -8.85 -11.15 -5.66
C PRO A 86 -10.03 -11.77 -4.88
N TYR A 87 -9.74 -12.62 -3.88
CA TYR A 87 -10.76 -13.20 -2.98
C TYR A 87 -11.49 -12.09 -2.20
N PHE A 88 -10.76 -11.21 -1.52
CA PHE A 88 -11.37 -10.08 -0.80
C PHE A 88 -12.07 -9.12 -1.77
N LYS A 89 -11.51 -8.89 -2.97
CA LYS A 89 -12.18 -8.09 -4.00
C LYS A 89 -13.55 -8.67 -4.39
N ALA A 90 -13.63 -9.97 -4.67
CA ALA A 90 -14.87 -10.64 -5.04
C ALA A 90 -15.90 -10.60 -3.90
N MET A 91 -15.45 -10.86 -2.66
CA MET A 91 -16.27 -10.76 -1.46
C MET A 91 -16.83 -9.35 -1.23
N PHE A 92 -16.02 -8.30 -1.48
CA PHE A 92 -16.37 -6.92 -1.14
C PHE A 92 -17.09 -6.16 -2.26
N THR A 93 -17.05 -6.65 -3.51
CA THR A 93 -17.69 -6.04 -4.69
C THR A 93 -18.81 -6.88 -5.31
N GLY A 94 -19.14 -8.05 -4.75
CA GLY A 94 -20.32 -8.82 -5.15
C GLY A 94 -21.65 -8.15 -4.77
N GLU A 95 -22.77 -8.63 -5.32
CA GLU A 95 -24.09 -8.02 -5.09
C GLU A 95 -24.81 -8.55 -3.82
N LEU A 96 -24.35 -9.71 -3.32
CA LEU A 96 -24.88 -10.42 -2.15
C LEU A 96 -24.83 -9.57 -0.86
N ALA A 97 -25.62 -9.93 0.15
CA ALA A 97 -25.70 -9.17 1.41
C ALA A 97 -24.36 -9.10 2.16
N GLU A 98 -23.52 -10.12 2.01
CA GLU A 98 -22.15 -10.25 2.52
C GLU A 98 -21.27 -9.05 2.12
N SER A 99 -21.46 -8.53 0.91
CA SER A 99 -20.74 -7.35 0.39
C SER A 99 -21.03 -6.05 1.15
N ARG A 100 -22.02 -6.04 2.05
CA ARG A 100 -22.45 -4.87 2.83
C ARG A 100 -22.30 -5.08 4.35
N LYS A 101 -21.73 -6.21 4.78
CA LYS A 101 -21.41 -6.47 6.20
C LYS A 101 -20.12 -5.75 6.59
N THR A 102 -20.15 -5.07 7.74
CA THR A 102 -18.97 -4.47 8.40
C THR A 102 -18.16 -5.50 9.18
N GLU A 103 -18.79 -6.56 9.66
CA GLU A 103 -18.15 -7.71 10.33
C GLU A 103 -18.29 -8.94 9.45
N ILE A 104 -17.16 -9.60 9.16
CA ILE A 104 -17.11 -10.75 8.24
C ILE A 104 -16.38 -11.89 8.93
N ILE A 105 -17.12 -12.97 9.21
CA ILE A 105 -16.57 -14.21 9.75
C ILE A 105 -15.89 -14.98 8.63
N ILE A 106 -14.63 -15.36 8.84
CA ILE A 106 -13.87 -16.21 7.94
C ILE A 106 -13.67 -17.56 8.62
N HIS A 107 -14.01 -18.62 7.89
CA HIS A 107 -13.81 -20.01 8.28
C HIS A 107 -12.66 -20.61 7.48
N ASP A 108 -12.22 -21.81 7.88
CA ASP A 108 -11.29 -22.67 7.13
C ASP A 108 -9.90 -22.07 6.83
N ILE A 109 -9.53 -21.00 7.57
CA ILE A 109 -8.20 -20.40 7.59
C ILE A 109 -7.74 -20.28 9.05
N ASP A 110 -6.48 -20.66 9.30
CA ASP A 110 -5.83 -20.51 10.61
C ASP A 110 -5.67 -19.04 11.03
N GLU A 111 -5.86 -18.76 12.32
CA GLU A 111 -5.90 -17.41 12.87
C GLU A 111 -4.55 -16.68 12.68
N PHE A 112 -3.44 -17.37 12.96
CA PHE A 112 -2.08 -16.82 12.81
C PHE A 112 -1.67 -16.68 11.33
N ALA A 113 -2.06 -17.64 10.48
CA ALA A 113 -1.89 -17.52 9.03
C ALA A 113 -2.64 -16.30 8.46
N MET A 114 -3.85 -16.02 8.94
CA MET A 114 -4.59 -14.81 8.54
C MET A 114 -3.86 -13.55 9.00
N GLU A 115 -3.41 -13.45 10.25
CA GLU A 115 -2.69 -12.28 10.75
C GLU A 115 -1.44 -11.96 9.91
N LEU A 116 -0.64 -12.98 9.58
CA LEU A 116 0.55 -12.84 8.72
C LEU A 116 0.19 -12.32 7.33
N LEU A 117 -0.88 -12.84 6.72
CA LEU A 117 -1.32 -12.44 5.38
C LEU A 117 -1.93 -11.02 5.38
N ILE A 118 -2.60 -10.60 6.45
CA ILE A 118 -3.07 -9.22 6.60
C ILE A 118 -1.90 -8.26 6.85
N GLU A 119 -0.94 -8.55 7.72
CA GLU A 119 0.25 -7.69 7.89
C GLU A 119 1.08 -7.61 6.59
N PHE A 120 1.15 -8.69 5.80
CA PHE A 120 1.73 -8.66 4.45
C PHE A 120 1.01 -7.66 3.53
N CYS A 121 -0.33 -7.67 3.51
CA CYS A 121 -1.13 -6.71 2.73
C CYS A 121 -0.88 -5.23 3.12
N TYR A 122 -0.34 -4.97 4.32
CA TYR A 122 -0.04 -3.64 4.83
C TYR A 122 1.46 -3.33 4.99
N THR A 123 2.35 -4.22 4.54
CA THR A 123 3.81 -4.00 4.64
C THR A 123 4.62 -4.46 3.44
N SER A 124 4.02 -5.25 2.54
CA SER A 124 4.72 -6.01 1.49
C SER A 124 5.85 -6.90 2.03
N ARG A 125 5.76 -7.36 3.28
CA ARG A 125 6.74 -8.23 3.93
C ARG A 125 6.03 -9.36 4.68
N ILE A 126 6.59 -10.56 4.59
CA ILE A 126 6.16 -11.74 5.32
C ILE A 126 7.41 -12.54 5.69
N ILE A 127 7.35 -13.27 6.81
CA ILE A 127 8.44 -14.14 7.27
C ILE A 127 7.89 -15.56 7.25
N VAL A 128 8.47 -16.41 6.41
CA VAL A 128 8.08 -17.82 6.27
C VAL A 128 9.14 -18.68 6.94
N ASP A 129 8.71 -19.66 7.74
CA ASP A 129 9.59 -20.65 8.37
C ASP A 129 8.95 -22.05 8.37
N GLU A 130 9.73 -23.07 8.74
CA GLU A 130 9.30 -24.48 8.76
C GLU A 130 8.04 -24.74 9.63
N LYS A 131 7.73 -23.85 10.57
CA LYS A 131 6.61 -23.99 11.50
C LYS A 131 5.36 -23.34 10.93
N ASN A 132 5.49 -22.15 10.35
CA ASN A 132 4.35 -21.38 9.82
C ASN A 132 3.96 -21.76 8.39
N VAL A 133 4.89 -22.30 7.58
CA VAL A 133 4.65 -22.63 6.17
C VAL A 133 3.45 -23.57 5.97
N GLN A 134 3.25 -24.53 6.90
CA GLN A 134 2.19 -25.54 6.79
C GLN A 134 0.78 -24.94 6.91
N MET A 135 0.58 -23.91 7.77
CA MET A 135 -0.71 -23.20 7.87
C MET A 135 -0.81 -22.01 6.90
N LEU A 136 0.32 -21.40 6.55
CA LEU A 136 0.38 -20.19 5.74
C LEU A 136 0.10 -20.46 4.25
N LEU A 137 0.64 -21.54 3.68
CA LEU A 137 0.49 -21.80 2.24
C LEU A 137 -0.97 -22.11 1.82
N PRO A 138 -1.75 -22.94 2.55
CA PRO A 138 -3.19 -23.12 2.26
C PRO A 138 -3.96 -21.80 2.33
N ALA A 139 -3.71 -20.99 3.37
CA ALA A 139 -4.35 -19.69 3.54
C ALA A 139 -3.99 -18.70 2.40
N ALA A 140 -2.73 -18.66 1.98
CA ALA A 140 -2.26 -17.83 0.87
C ALA A 140 -2.89 -18.23 -0.47
N CYS A 141 -3.16 -19.52 -0.65
CA CYS A 141 -3.87 -20.06 -1.82
C CYS A 141 -5.35 -19.62 -1.81
N ILE A 142 -6.07 -19.82 -0.70
CA ILE A 142 -7.48 -19.42 -0.55
C ILE A 142 -7.67 -17.91 -0.75
N LEU A 143 -6.82 -17.08 -0.14
CA LEU A 143 -6.84 -15.63 -0.32
C LEU A 143 -6.26 -15.16 -1.67
N GLN A 144 -5.76 -16.07 -2.51
CA GLN A 144 -5.20 -15.79 -3.83
C GLN A 144 -4.08 -14.72 -3.81
N VAL A 145 -3.28 -14.72 -2.74
CA VAL A 145 -2.09 -13.86 -2.56
C VAL A 145 -0.77 -14.62 -2.79
N ILE A 146 -0.85 -15.94 -2.97
CA ILE A 146 0.28 -16.88 -3.12
C ILE A 146 1.35 -16.41 -4.13
N ASN A 147 0.94 -15.93 -5.31
CA ASN A 147 1.85 -15.42 -6.36
C ASN A 147 2.62 -14.14 -5.98
N LYS A 148 2.40 -13.57 -4.79
CA LYS A 148 3.13 -12.41 -4.24
C LYS A 148 4.11 -12.81 -3.13
N ILE A 149 4.08 -14.06 -2.68
CA ILE A 149 4.91 -14.63 -1.60
C ILE A 149 6.03 -15.50 -2.19
N TYR A 150 5.76 -16.21 -3.30
CA TYR A 150 6.67 -17.21 -3.88
C TYR A 150 7.91 -16.68 -4.64
N PHE A 151 8.17 -15.36 -4.65
CA PHE A 151 9.41 -14.78 -5.21
C PHE A 151 10.68 -15.09 -4.37
N ILE A 152 10.69 -16.18 -3.62
CA ILE A 152 11.73 -16.55 -2.65
C ILE A 152 12.35 -17.92 -2.98
N GLU A 153 11.66 -18.81 -3.72
CA GLU A 153 12.23 -20.11 -4.10
C GLU A 153 13.20 -20.02 -5.30
N ASP A 154 12.97 -19.10 -6.24
CA ASP A 154 13.80 -18.88 -7.45
C ASP A 154 15.14 -18.15 -7.18
N THR A 155 15.73 -18.23 -5.98
CA THR A 155 16.99 -17.55 -5.63
C THR A 155 18.00 -18.45 -4.88
N THR A 156 18.06 -19.73 -5.26
CA THR A 156 19.05 -20.71 -4.78
C THR A 156 19.96 -21.18 -5.92
#